data_AF-A0A1B6LVE9-F1
#
_entry.id   AF-A0A1B6LVE9-F1
#
_cell.length_a   1.000
_cell.length_b   1.000
_cell.length_c   1.000
_cell.angle_alpha   90.00
_cell.angle_beta   90.00
_cell.angle_gamma   90.00
#
_symmetry.space_group_name_H-M   'P 1'
#
loop_
_entity.id
_entity.type
_entity.pdbx_description
1 polymer ?
#
loop_
_entity_poly.entity_id
_entity_poly.type
_entity_poly.pdbx_seq_one_letter_code
_entity_poly.pdbx_strand_id
1 'polypeptide(L)'
;DNPELDLRITQSNNEIDKLVNMTENASFLPLHDLPRHFYTNHGLHFNSRGKDKISEMIISRINGLSNRSNYQKQLFTPPESPGTRNTSVISINSTPTILTVRADV
;
A
#
# COMPACT_ATOMS: atom_id res chain seq x y z
N ASP A 1 16.07 -17.43 23.09
CA ASP A 1 14.83 -17.97 22.53
C ASP A 1 13.90 -18.39 23.63
N ASN A 2 12.67 -17.89 23.60
CA ASN A 2 11.60 -18.28 24.50
C ASN A 2 10.42 -18.69 23.61
N PRO A 3 10.20 -19.99 23.38
CA PRO A 3 9.21 -20.47 22.42
C PRO A 3 7.78 -20.06 22.78
N GLU A 4 7.50 -19.82 24.07
CA GLU A 4 6.21 -19.31 24.51
C GLU A 4 5.98 -17.88 24.03
N LEU A 5 7.02 -17.03 24.08
CA LEU A 5 6.93 -15.66 23.57
C LEU A 5 6.78 -15.65 22.05
N ASP A 6 7.51 -16.50 21.34
CA ASP A 6 7.42 -16.59 19.87
C ASP A 6 6.02 -17.04 19.43
N LEU A 7 5.42 -17.99 20.16
CA LEU A 7 4.03 -18.42 19.93
C LEU A 7 3.04 -17.27 20.15
N ARG A 8 3.18 -16.53 21.26
CA ARG A 8 2.31 -15.39 21.58
C ARG A 8 2.43 -14.27 20.55
N ILE A 9 3.64 -13.95 20.11
CA ILE A 9 3.88 -12.95 19.06
C ILE A 9 3.21 -13.39 17.75
N THR A 10 3.36 -14.66 17.38
CA THR A 10 2.74 -15.23 16.17
C THR A 10 1.22 -15.15 16.24
N GLN A 11 0.63 -15.51 17.38
CA GLN A 11 -0.81 -15.41 17.61
C GLN A 11 -1.30 -13.97 17.50
N SER A 12 -0.65 -13.03 18.17
CA SER A 12 -1.01 -11.60 18.09
C SER A 12 -0.91 -11.06 16.67
N ASN A 13 0.16 -11.39 15.93
CA ASN A 13 0.30 -10.95 14.54
C ASN A 13 -0.82 -11.50 13.65
N ASN A 14 -1.18 -12.78 13.81
CA ASN A 14 -2.27 -13.41 13.05
C ASN A 14 -3.64 -12.79 13.37
N GLU A 15 -3.89 -12.43 14.64
CA GLU A 15 -5.13 -11.77 15.03
C GLU A 15 -5.22 -10.35 14.47
N ILE A 16 -4.13 -9.58 14.55
CA ILE A 16 -4.08 -8.22 13.98
C ILE A 16 -4.28 -8.26 12.47
N ASP A 17 -3.63 -9.18 11.76
CA ASP A 17 -3.79 -9.33 10.31
C ASP A 17 -5.25 -9.64 9.93
N LYS A 18 -5.93 -10.54 10.67
CA LYS A 18 -7.36 -10.81 10.47
C LYS A 18 -8.22 -9.56 10.65
N LEU A 19 -7.99 -8.79 11.72
CA LEU A 19 -8.76 -7.56 12.00
C LEU A 19 -8.54 -6.49 10.92
N VAL A 20 -7.30 -6.35 10.45
CA VAL A 20 -6.98 -5.40 9.38
C VAL A 20 -7.61 -5.82 8.05
N ASN A 21 -7.63 -7.11 7.73
CA ASN A 21 -8.28 -7.63 6.52
C ASN A 21 -9.80 -7.41 6.51
N MET A 22 -10.43 -7.19 7.66
CA MET A 22 -11.85 -6.83 7.78
C MET A 22 -12.10 -5.32 7.67
N THR A 23 -11.06 -4.49 7.60
CA THR A 23 -11.14 -3.03 7.64
C THR A 23 -10.60 -2.41 6.35
N GLU A 24 -11.41 -1.61 5.66
CA GLU A 24 -11.00 -1.02 4.37
C GLU A 24 -9.89 0.05 4.48
N ASN A 25 -9.81 0.73 5.63
CA ASN A 25 -8.93 1.89 5.84
C ASN A 25 -7.69 1.57 6.69
N ALA A 26 -7.37 0.29 6.86
CA ALA A 26 -6.19 -0.15 7.59
C ALA A 26 -5.26 -0.97 6.70
N SER A 27 -3.96 -0.94 6.99
CA SER A 27 -2.98 -1.78 6.32
C SER A 27 -2.02 -2.37 7.33
N PHE A 28 -1.75 -3.66 7.20
CA PHE A 28 -0.83 -4.38 8.06
C PHE A 28 0.55 -4.48 7.40
N LEU A 29 1.59 -4.26 8.21
CA LEU A 29 2.97 -4.32 7.77
C LEU A 29 3.66 -5.52 8.46
N PRO A 30 3.99 -6.60 7.73
CA PRO A 30 4.52 -7.82 8.32
C PRO A 30 6.00 -7.67 8.67
N LEU A 31 6.30 -6.94 9.74
CA LEU A 31 7.69 -6.66 10.16
C LEU A 31 8.43 -7.90 10.64
N HIS A 32 7.71 -8.92 11.12
CA HIS A 32 8.29 -10.17 11.62
C HIS A 32 8.91 -11.04 10.51
N ASP A 33 8.53 -10.82 9.25
CA ASP A 33 9.07 -11.54 8.11
C ASP A 33 10.40 -10.95 7.60
N LEU A 34 10.86 -9.84 8.18
CA LEU A 34 12.10 -9.20 7.74
C LEU A 34 13.32 -10.10 8.06
N PRO A 35 14.27 -10.24 7.12
CA PRO A 35 15.50 -10.98 7.36
C PRO A 35 16.34 -10.43 8.52
N ARG A 36 17.09 -11.32 9.19
CA ARG A 36 17.94 -11.00 10.34
C ARG A 36 18.91 -9.84 10.14
N HIS A 37 19.38 -9.62 8.91
CA HIS A 37 20.32 -8.55 8.56
C HIS A 37 19.73 -7.13 8.64
N PHE A 38 18.42 -6.98 8.80
CA PHE A 38 17.76 -5.70 9.07
C PHE A 38 17.70 -5.34 10.55
N TYR A 39 18.11 -6.24 11.44
CA TYR A 39 18.09 -6.04 12.88
C TYR A 39 19.49 -5.71 13.43
N THR A 40 19.54 -5.13 14.63
CA THR A 40 20.78 -4.95 15.39
C THR A 40 21.31 -6.30 15.87
N ASN A 41 22.55 -6.36 16.37
CA ASN A 41 23.13 -7.61 16.86
C ASN A 41 22.28 -8.27 17.97
N HIS A 42 21.57 -7.49 18.78
CA HIS A 42 20.66 -8.00 19.82
C HIS A 42 19.32 -8.54 19.28
N GLY A 43 19.02 -8.35 17.99
CA GLY A 43 17.86 -8.96 17.32
C GLY A 43 16.50 -8.31 17.59
N LEU A 44 16.40 -7.48 18.62
CA LEU A 44 15.14 -6.82 18.98
C LEU A 44 14.85 -5.55 18.17
N HIS A 45 15.88 -4.74 17.91
CA HIS A 45 15.72 -3.46 17.24
C HIS A 45 16.13 -3.56 15.76
N PHE A 46 15.56 -2.71 14.92
CA PHE A 46 16.03 -2.53 13.55
C PHE A 46 17.30 -1.68 13.52
N ASN A 47 18.25 -2.07 12.67
CA ASN A 47 19.42 -1.25 12.36
C ASN A 47 19.07 -0.15 11.33
N SER A 48 20.02 0.69 10.92
CA SER A 48 19.75 1.77 9.94
C SER A 48 19.09 1.23 8.67
N ARG A 49 19.64 0.16 8.08
CA ARG A 49 19.10 -0.47 6.86
C ARG A 49 17.69 -1.00 7.07
N GLY A 50 17.39 -1.54 8.26
CA GLY A 50 16.05 -2.00 8.62
C GLY A 50 15.05 -0.86 8.71
N LYS A 51 15.45 0.28 9.28
CA LYS A 51 14.61 1.49 9.34
C LYS A 51 14.35 2.08 7.95
N ASP A 52 15.36 2.07 7.08
CA ASP A 52 15.21 2.47 5.68
C ASP A 52 14.22 1.53 4.97
N LYS A 53 14.36 0.21 5.19
CA LYS A 53 13.46 -0.77 4.59
C LYS A 53 12.01 -0.61 5.04
N ILE A 54 11.79 -0.34 6.33
CA ILE A 54 10.45 -0.07 6.87
C ILE A 54 9.86 1.18 6.21
N SER A 55 10.67 2.23 6.04
CA SER A 55 10.24 3.45 5.36
C SER A 55 9.79 3.17 3.91
N GLU A 56 10.56 2.38 3.15
CA GLU A 56 10.16 1.95 1.80
C GLU A 56 8.83 1.18 1.79
N MET A 57 8.64 0.27 2.76
CA MET A 57 7.41 -0.53 2.87
C MET A 57 6.21 0.37 3.17
N ILE A 58 6.36 1.35 4.08
CA ILE A 58 5.31 2.33 4.40
C ILE A 58 4.96 3.16 3.16
N ILE A 59 5.96 3.73 2.48
CA ILE A 59 5.75 4.55 1.27
C ILE A 59 5.03 3.74 0.19
N SER A 60 5.45 2.49 -0.02
CA SER A 60 4.83 1.59 -1.01
C SER A 60 3.36 1.33 -0.69
N ARG A 61 3.01 1.15 0.59
CA ARG A 61 1.62 0.95 1.02
C ARG A 61 0.78 2.22 0.83
N ILE A 62 1.30 3.38 1.21
CA ILE A 62 0.62 4.67 1.02
C ILE A 62 0.36 4.94 -0.47
N ASN A 63 1.38 4.78 -1.31
CA ASN A 63 1.24 5.00 -2.75
C ASN A 63 0.29 3.98 -3.41
N GLY A 64 0.30 2.73 -2.95
CA GLY A 64 -0.66 1.70 -3.39
C GLY A 64 -2.11 2.05 -3.03
N LEU A 65 -2.34 2.68 -1.88
CA LEU A 65 -3.66 3.16 -1.46
C LEU A 65 -4.13 4.35 -2.32
N SER A 66 -3.24 5.29 -2.64
CA SER A 66 -3.54 6.44 -3.52
C SER A 66 -3.94 6.02 -4.93
N ASN A 67 -3.43 4.88 -5.43
CA ASN A 67 -3.82 4.36 -6.74
C ASN A 67 -5.18 3.63 -6.71
N ARG A 68 -5.58 3.03 -5.58
CA ARG A 68 -6.89 2.36 -5.42
C ARG A 68 -8.06 3.36 -5.41
N SER A 69 -7.89 4.53 -4.80
CA SER A 69 -8.95 5.56 -4.74
C SER A 69 -9.29 6.18 -6.10
N ASN A 70 -8.37 6.13 -7.07
CA ASN A 70 -8.64 6.57 -8.44
C ASN A 70 -9.50 5.57 -9.23
N TYR A 71 -9.47 4.28 -8.90
CA TYR A 71 -10.33 3.27 -9.53
C TYR A 71 -11.76 3.26 -8.95
N GLN A 72 -11.95 3.64 -7.68
CA GLN A 72 -13.30 3.74 -7.10
C GLN A 72 -14.08 4.99 -7.53
N LYS A 73 -13.44 5.99 -8.15
CA LYS A 73 -14.15 7.16 -8.72
C LYS A 73 -14.88 6.87 -10.05
N GLN A 74 -14.78 5.67 -10.63
CA GLN A 74 -15.46 5.33 -11.90
C GLN A 74 -16.73 4.47 -11.78
N LEU A 75 -17.22 4.19 -10.57
CA LEU A 75 -18.45 3.41 -10.41
C LEU A 75 -19.39 4.15 -9.48
N PHE A 76 -20.14 5.11 -10.00
CA PHE A 76 -21.48 5.55 -9.58
C PHE A 76 -21.86 6.80 -10.40
N THR A 77 -22.00 6.66 -11.72
CA THR A 77 -23.00 7.49 -12.42
C THR A 77 -24.35 6.87 -12.08
N PRO A 78 -25.32 7.61 -11.52
CA PRO A 78 -26.67 7.08 -11.34
C PRO A 78 -27.18 6.57 -12.70
N PRO A 79 -27.95 5.46 -12.75
CA PRO A 79 -28.50 5.00 -14.01
C PRO A 79 -29.33 6.13 -14.63
N GLU A 80 -28.85 6.65 -15.75
CA GLU A 80 -29.67 7.55 -16.58
C GLU A 80 -30.94 6.80 -16.95
N SER A 81 -32.05 7.53 -16.90
CA SER A 81 -33.39 7.04 -17.23
C SER A 81 -33.40 6.27 -18.56
N PRO A 82 -34.26 5.25 -18.70
CA PRO A 82 -34.24 4.32 -19.81
C PRO A 82 -34.67 5.02 -21.09
N GLY A 83 -33.68 5.45 -21.87
CA GLY A 83 -33.91 5.94 -23.22
C GLY A 83 -32.75 6.80 -23.70
N THR A 84 -31.77 6.19 -24.37
CA THR A 84 -31.44 6.43 -25.80
C THR A 84 -30.09 5.76 -26.15
N ARG A 85 -30.19 4.82 -27.10
CA ARG A 85 -29.23 4.16 -27.99
C ARG A 85 -27.71 4.55 -27.96
N ASN A 86 -26.90 3.48 -27.83
CA ASN A 86 -25.58 3.18 -28.42
C ASN A 86 -24.42 4.18 -28.27
N THR A 87 -23.56 3.92 -27.27
CA THR A 87 -22.25 4.59 -27.09
C THR A 87 -21.18 3.93 -27.95
N SER A 88 -20.64 4.66 -28.93
CA SER A 88 -19.31 4.40 -29.47
C SER A 88 -18.30 4.95 -28.46
N VAL A 89 -17.59 4.08 -27.75
CA VAL A 89 -16.51 4.50 -26.84
C VAL A 89 -15.33 4.95 -27.69
N ILE A 90 -15.16 6.27 -27.83
CA ILE A 90 -13.95 6.86 -28.41
C ILE A 90 -12.84 6.77 -27.35
N SER A 91 -11.84 5.95 -27.63
CA SER A 91 -10.58 5.91 -26.88
C SER A 91 -9.81 7.20 -27.13
N ILE A 92 -9.64 8.03 -26.10
CA ILE A 92 -8.73 9.17 -26.13
C ILE A 92 -7.40 8.79 -25.49
N ASN A 93 -6.40 8.55 -26.34
CA ASN A 93 -5.00 8.55 -25.96
C ASN A 93 -4.62 9.95 -25.46
N SER A 94 -3.95 10.07 -24.32
CA SER A 94 -3.33 11.33 -23.87
C SER A 94 -1.89 11.08 -23.45
N THR A 95 -1.00 11.76 -24.16
CA THR A 95 0.46 11.74 -24.16
C THR A 95 1.12 12.12 -22.81
N PRO A 96 2.36 11.66 -22.53
CA PRO A 96 3.10 12.11 -21.36
C PRO A 96 3.63 13.54 -21.53
N THR A 97 3.29 14.44 -20.62
CA THR A 97 3.89 15.77 -20.50
C THR A 97 5.31 15.65 -19.96
N ILE A 98 6.32 15.96 -20.79
CA ILE A 98 7.71 16.15 -20.34
C ILE A 98 7.82 17.55 -19.72
N LEU A 99 8.12 17.62 -18.42
CA LEU A 99 8.47 18.87 -17.76
C LEU A 99 9.93 19.22 -18.07
N THR A 100 10.16 20.29 -18.84
CA THR A 100 11.49 20.91 -18.97
C THR A 100 11.64 21.98 -17.91
N VAL A 101 12.56 21.79 -16.97
CA VAL A 101 12.95 22.82 -16.00
C VAL A 101 13.94 23.75 -16.70
N ARG A 102 13.56 25.00 -16.93
CA ARG A 102 14.51 26.07 -17.23
C ARG A 102 15.13 26.53 -15.91
N ALA A 103 16.46 26.40 -15.81
CA ALA A 103 17.24 27.08 -14.79
C ALA A 103 17.45 28.51 -15.27
N ASP A 104 16.85 29.47 -14.58
CA ASP A 104 17.23 30.87 -14.73
C ASP A 104 18.37 31.18 -13.75
N VAL A 105 19.33 31.93 -14.30
CA VAL A 105 20.66 32.31 -13.80
C VAL A 105 20.60 33.25 -12.59
#